data_AF-A0A348PPC3-F1
#
_entry.id   AF-A0A348PPC3-F1
#
_cell.length_a   1.000
_cell.length_b   1.000
_cell.length_c   1.000
_cell.angle_alpha   90.00
_cell.angle_beta   90.00
_cell.angle_gamma   90.00
#
_symmetry.space_group_name_H-M   'P 1'
#
loop_
_entity.id
_entity.type
_entity.pdbx_description
1 polymer ?
#
loop_
_entity_poly.entity_id
_entity_poly.type
_entity_poly.pdbx_seq_one_letter_code
_entity_poly.pdbx_strand_id
1 'polypeptide(L)'
;EGNMENKDSLLIFVSELNRLSDEYLKENESEDLSAMILYGGWVESLYFVSELSKSLDNDALRARVGEQKNTLVNLIGLITQQNSDGRFDDILASLNDLKASFAKVNSTYSYFEPETKPDQKLTIIKSKSSVELDNALMEEISNKITALRKNIITISAS
;
A
#
# COMPACT_ATOMS: atom_id res chain seq x y z
N GLU A 1 13.85 -1.23 -28.00
CA GLU A 1 13.43 -0.01 -27.29
C GLU A 1 11.90 0.07 -27.29
N GLY A 2 11.21 -0.67 -26.42
CA GLY A 2 9.73 -0.75 -26.45
C GLY A 2 9.05 -0.92 -25.09
N ASN A 3 9.81 -0.85 -23.99
CA ASN A 3 9.30 -0.98 -22.62
C ASN A 3 9.49 0.28 -21.76
N MET A 4 10.24 1.28 -22.24
CA MET A 4 10.46 2.55 -21.54
C MET A 4 9.30 3.52 -21.75
N GLU A 5 8.81 3.68 -22.99
CA GLU A 5 7.65 4.55 -23.28
C GLU A 5 6.40 4.17 -22.48
N ASN A 6 6.18 2.87 -22.25
CA ASN A 6 5.02 2.39 -21.50
C ASN A 6 5.17 2.65 -19.99
N LYS A 7 6.41 2.61 -19.48
CA LYS A 7 6.72 2.95 -18.08
C LYS A 7 6.54 4.44 -17.82
N ASP A 8 7.00 5.28 -18.74
CA ASP A 8 6.83 6.74 -18.64
C ASP A 8 5.35 7.12 -18.77
N SER A 9 4.60 6.46 -19.67
CA SER A 9 3.16 6.66 -19.80
C SER A 9 2.40 6.29 -18.52
N LEU A 10 2.74 5.16 -17.90
CA LEU A 10 2.16 4.75 -16.61
C LEU A 10 2.54 5.74 -15.49
N LEU A 11 3.79 6.20 -15.46
CA LEU A 11 4.27 7.14 -14.44
C LEU A 11 3.60 8.51 -14.57
N ILE A 12 3.44 8.99 -15.81
CA ILE A 12 2.70 10.22 -16.14
C ILE A 12 1.24 10.07 -15.71
N PHE A 13 0.59 8.95 -16.06
CA PHE A 13 -0.79 8.69 -15.68
C PHE A 13 -0.98 8.61 -14.16
N VAL A 14 -0.09 7.93 -13.44
CA VAL A 14 -0.09 7.88 -11.96
C VAL A 14 0.15 9.28 -11.38
N SER A 15 1.03 10.09 -11.97
CA SER A 15 1.26 11.47 -11.53
C SER A 15 0.05 12.37 -11.79
N GLU A 16 -0.64 12.19 -12.92
CA GLU A 16 -1.87 12.92 -13.25
C GLU A 16 -3.01 12.51 -12.32
N LEU A 17 -3.18 11.22 -12.03
CA LEU A 17 -4.16 10.74 -11.06
C LEU A 17 -3.89 11.27 -9.65
N ASN A 18 -2.63 11.31 -9.22
CA ASN A 18 -2.28 11.93 -7.94
C ASN A 18 -2.57 13.43 -7.93
N ARG A 19 -2.24 14.16 -9.01
CA ARG A 19 -2.52 15.60 -9.12
C ARG A 19 -4.02 15.90 -9.11
N LEU A 20 -4.80 15.14 -9.90
CA LEU A 20 -6.25 15.26 -9.97
C LEU A 20 -6.91 14.89 -8.64
N SER A 21 -6.38 13.88 -7.95
CA SER A 21 -6.79 13.55 -6.60
C SER A 21 -6.52 14.75 -5.69
N ASP A 22 -5.28 15.21 -5.56
CA ASP A 22 -4.90 16.35 -4.71
C ASP A 22 -5.69 17.64 -5.01
N GLU A 23 -6.00 17.91 -6.27
CA GLU A 23 -6.82 19.06 -6.69
C GLU A 23 -8.27 18.89 -6.22
N TYR A 24 -8.84 17.71 -6.41
CA TYR A 24 -10.18 17.36 -5.92
C TYR A 24 -10.27 17.33 -4.39
N LEU A 25 -9.20 16.92 -3.69
CA LEU A 25 -9.09 16.93 -2.22
C LEU A 25 -8.98 18.34 -1.64
N LYS A 26 -8.41 19.29 -2.39
CA LYS A 26 -8.26 20.69 -1.96
C LYS A 26 -9.51 21.52 -2.20
N GLU A 27 -10.28 21.21 -3.24
CA GLU A 27 -11.49 21.97 -3.58
C GLU A 27 -12.74 21.50 -2.84
N ASN A 28 -12.80 20.23 -2.42
CA ASN A 28 -13.86 19.72 -1.55
C ASN A 28 -13.30 19.51 -0.15
N GLU A 29 -13.80 20.25 0.84
CA GLU A 29 -13.48 20.15 2.29
C GLU A 29 -13.84 18.79 2.94
N SER A 30 -13.84 17.70 2.17
CA SER A 30 -14.28 16.38 2.58
C SER A 30 -13.05 15.51 2.84
N GLU A 31 -12.46 15.68 4.02
CA GLU A 31 -11.35 14.84 4.50
C GLU A 31 -11.71 13.33 4.45
N ASP A 32 -13.00 12.98 4.55
CA ASP A 32 -13.55 11.64 4.37
C ASP A 32 -13.39 11.12 2.93
N LEU A 33 -13.65 11.95 1.92
CA LEU A 33 -13.45 11.61 0.50
C LEU A 33 -11.97 11.41 0.17
N SER A 34 -11.11 12.24 0.75
CA SER A 34 -9.66 12.09 0.68
C SER A 34 -9.19 10.74 1.22
N ALA A 35 -9.71 10.36 2.39
CA ALA A 35 -9.43 9.06 3.00
C ALA A 35 -9.85 7.90 2.10
N MET A 36 -11.00 8.01 1.43
CA MET A 36 -11.53 6.97 0.56
C MET A 36 -10.75 6.83 -0.76
N ILE A 37 -10.28 7.93 -1.35
CA ILE A 37 -9.40 7.89 -2.53
C ILE A 37 -8.08 7.20 -2.18
N LEU A 38 -7.47 7.56 -1.06
CA LEU A 38 -6.25 6.91 -0.57
C LEU A 38 -6.45 5.42 -0.28
N TYR A 39 -7.57 5.06 0.36
CA TYR A 39 -7.95 3.67 0.59
C TYR A 39 -8.07 2.89 -0.72
N GLY A 40 -8.81 3.40 -1.70
CA GLY A 40 -9.01 2.74 -2.99
C GLY A 40 -7.69 2.57 -3.76
N GLY A 41 -6.87 3.63 -3.83
CA GLY A 41 -5.56 3.59 -4.48
C GLY A 41 -4.60 2.59 -3.81
N TRP A 42 -4.62 2.51 -2.47
CA TRP A 42 -3.82 1.55 -1.72
C TRP A 42 -4.28 0.11 -1.97
N VAL A 43 -5.59 -0.17 -1.96
CA VAL A 43 -6.15 -1.51 -2.23
C VAL A 43 -5.78 -1.97 -3.63
N GLU A 44 -5.96 -1.11 -4.66
CA GLU A 44 -5.67 -1.49 -6.05
C GLU A 44 -4.17 -1.74 -6.26
N SER A 45 -3.32 -0.85 -5.73
CA SER A 45 -1.86 -1.00 -5.82
C SER A 45 -1.39 -2.29 -5.15
N LEU A 46 -1.90 -2.59 -3.96
CA LEU A 46 -1.51 -3.79 -3.22
C LEU A 46 -2.07 -5.06 -3.85
N TYR A 47 -3.28 -5.02 -4.42
CA TYR A 47 -3.84 -6.10 -5.22
C TYR A 47 -2.89 -6.45 -6.38
N PHE A 48 -2.49 -5.46 -7.18
CA PHE A 48 -1.57 -5.67 -8.30
C PHE A 48 -0.25 -6.28 -7.88
N VAL A 49 0.41 -5.74 -6.84
CA VAL A 49 1.69 -6.31 -6.38
C VAL A 49 1.49 -7.72 -5.83
N SER A 50 0.38 -7.99 -5.15
CA SER A 50 0.10 -9.32 -4.60
C SER A 50 -0.10 -10.37 -5.70
N GLU A 51 -0.86 -10.07 -6.74
CA GLU A 51 -1.08 -10.98 -7.87
C GLU A 51 0.18 -11.13 -8.73
N LEU A 52 0.93 -10.04 -8.92
CA LEU A 52 2.22 -10.10 -9.61
C LEU A 52 3.23 -10.98 -8.87
N SER A 53 3.29 -10.89 -7.54
CA SER A 53 4.20 -11.71 -6.74
C SER A 53 3.88 -13.21 -6.83
N LYS A 54 2.59 -13.58 -6.93
CA LYS A 54 2.15 -14.97 -7.14
C LYS A 54 2.51 -15.49 -8.53
N SER A 55 2.26 -14.68 -9.56
CA SER A 55 2.49 -15.07 -10.97
C SER A 55 3.96 -15.18 -11.35
N LEU A 56 4.82 -14.34 -10.77
CA LEU A 56 6.26 -14.32 -11.07
C LEU A 56 7.12 -15.10 -10.08
N ASP A 57 6.53 -15.64 -9.00
CA ASP A 57 7.22 -16.32 -7.90
C ASP A 57 8.45 -15.52 -7.40
N ASN A 58 8.25 -14.22 -7.15
CA ASN A 58 9.35 -13.27 -6.90
C ASN A 58 9.40 -12.84 -5.43
N ASP A 59 10.48 -13.21 -4.74
CA ASP A 59 10.69 -12.92 -3.32
C ASP A 59 10.80 -11.42 -3.00
N ALA A 60 11.33 -10.61 -3.92
CA ALA A 60 11.39 -9.16 -3.73
C ALA A 60 9.98 -8.54 -3.77
N LEU A 61 9.10 -9.06 -4.64
CA LEU A 61 7.70 -8.63 -4.66
C LEU A 61 6.94 -9.12 -3.43
N ARG A 62 7.20 -10.35 -2.95
CA ARG A 62 6.64 -10.85 -1.68
C ARG A 62 7.06 -9.99 -0.49
N ALA A 63 8.34 -9.66 -0.38
CA ALA A 63 8.85 -8.76 0.65
C ALA A 63 8.14 -7.39 0.56
N ARG A 64 7.95 -6.85 -0.64
CA ARG A 64 7.24 -5.58 -0.85
C ARG A 64 5.79 -5.58 -0.37
N VAL A 65 5.10 -6.71 -0.52
CA VAL A 65 3.76 -6.91 0.05
C VAL A 65 3.84 -6.89 1.58
N GLY A 66 4.73 -7.68 2.17
CA GLY A 66 4.90 -7.76 3.63
C GLY A 66 5.29 -6.42 4.29
N GLU A 67 6.03 -5.56 3.58
CA GLU A 67 6.39 -4.21 4.03
C GLU A 67 5.18 -3.29 4.26
N GLN A 68 3.99 -3.61 3.72
CA GLN A 68 2.80 -2.76 3.84
C GLN A 68 2.13 -2.76 5.21
N LYS A 69 2.64 -3.55 6.18
CA LYS A 69 2.11 -3.62 7.55
C LYS A 69 1.92 -2.24 8.20
N ASN A 70 2.93 -1.38 8.13
CA ASN A 70 2.86 -0.04 8.75
C ASN A 70 1.97 0.90 7.95
N THR A 71 1.99 0.82 6.62
CA THR A 71 1.10 1.59 5.74
C THR A 71 -0.37 1.30 6.07
N LEU A 72 -0.73 0.03 6.28
CA LEU A 72 -2.07 -0.37 6.67
C LEU A 72 -2.49 0.22 8.03
N VAL A 73 -1.59 0.24 9.01
CA VAL A 73 -1.88 0.86 10.33
C VAL A 73 -2.17 2.34 10.18
N ASN A 74 -1.38 3.05 9.38
CA ASN A 74 -1.60 4.48 9.13
C ASN A 74 -2.92 4.73 8.39
N LEU A 75 -3.25 3.90 7.39
CA LEU A 75 -4.50 3.99 6.65
C LEU A 75 -5.73 3.78 7.55
N ILE A 76 -5.69 2.78 8.43
CA ILE A 76 -6.73 2.55 9.45
C ILE A 76 -6.88 3.78 10.34
N GLY A 77 -5.77 4.36 10.81
CA GLY A 77 -5.78 5.56 11.65
C GLY A 77 -6.43 6.76 10.95
N LEU A 78 -6.09 6.97 9.68
CA LEU A 78 -6.63 8.06 8.86
C LEU A 78 -8.14 7.89 8.65
N ILE A 79 -8.61 6.70 8.27
CA ILE A 79 -10.05 6.43 8.07
C ILE A 79 -10.81 6.54 9.39
N THR A 80 -10.22 6.08 10.50
CA THR A 80 -10.85 6.16 11.84
C THR A 80 -11.11 7.61 12.25
N GLN A 81 -10.20 8.54 11.95
CA GLN A 81 -10.39 9.98 12.23
C GLN A 81 -11.60 10.56 11.52
N GLN A 82 -11.93 10.01 10.34
CA GLN A 82 -13.05 10.46 9.50
C GLN A 82 -14.34 9.68 9.76
N ASN A 83 -14.34 8.70 10.66
CA ASN A 83 -15.47 7.79 10.90
C ASN A 83 -16.31 8.18 12.14
N SER A 84 -16.56 9.47 12.35
CA SER A 84 -17.29 9.93 13.54
C SER A 84 -18.76 9.50 13.57
N ASP A 85 -19.36 9.22 12.41
CA ASP A 85 -20.74 8.81 12.22
C ASP A 85 -20.90 7.31 11.91
N GLY A 86 -19.81 6.53 11.94
CA GLY A 86 -19.82 5.09 11.73
C GLY A 86 -19.94 4.65 10.25
N ARG A 87 -19.94 5.59 9.29
CA ARG A 87 -20.11 5.27 7.85
C ARG A 87 -19.05 4.31 7.28
N PHE A 88 -17.89 4.22 7.91
CA PHE A 88 -16.75 3.39 7.48
C PHE A 88 -16.51 2.17 8.38
N ASP A 89 -17.44 1.80 9.25
CA ASP A 89 -17.30 0.68 10.19
C ASP A 89 -16.95 -0.65 9.47
N ASP A 90 -17.63 -0.96 8.36
CA ASP A 90 -17.38 -2.18 7.59
C ASP A 90 -16.00 -2.19 6.93
N ILE A 91 -15.53 -1.01 6.48
CA ILE A 91 -14.19 -0.83 5.90
C ILE A 91 -13.15 -1.02 6.99
N LEU A 92 -13.33 -0.38 8.15
CA LEU A 92 -12.43 -0.50 9.29
C LEU A 92 -12.39 -1.93 9.84
N ALA A 93 -13.51 -2.64 9.88
CA ALA A 93 -13.56 -4.04 10.28
C ALA A 93 -12.73 -4.90 9.32
N SER A 94 -12.91 -4.73 8.02
CA SER A 94 -12.17 -5.48 6.99
C SER A 94 -10.66 -5.17 7.00
N LEU A 95 -10.28 -3.90 7.20
CA LEU A 95 -8.88 -3.50 7.32
C LEU A 95 -8.23 -4.01 8.61
N ASN A 96 -8.97 -4.06 9.73
CA ASN A 96 -8.46 -4.64 10.98
C ASN A 96 -8.29 -6.15 10.89
N ASP A 97 -9.18 -6.85 10.17
CA ASP A 97 -9.01 -8.27 9.87
C ASP A 97 -7.77 -8.51 8.98
N LEU A 98 -7.54 -7.66 7.97
CA LEU A 98 -6.30 -7.71 7.18
C LEU A 98 -5.06 -7.41 8.04
N LYS A 99 -5.15 -6.46 8.97
CA LYS A 99 -4.07 -6.11 9.91
C LYS A 99 -3.70 -7.29 10.80
N ALA A 100 -4.66 -8.13 11.20
CA ALA A 100 -4.38 -9.35 11.95
C ALA A 100 -3.53 -10.34 11.15
N SER A 101 -3.73 -10.44 9.83
CA SER A 101 -2.87 -11.23 8.95
C SER A 101 -1.46 -10.62 8.86
N PHE A 102 -1.36 -9.30 8.64
CA PHE A 102 -0.07 -8.60 8.62
C PHE A 102 0.69 -8.66 9.96
N ALA A 103 0.00 -8.86 11.09
CA ALA A 103 0.64 -9.04 12.39
C ALA A 103 1.54 -10.29 12.41
N LYS A 104 1.21 -11.33 11.64
CA LYS A 104 1.97 -12.58 11.50
C LYS A 104 3.24 -12.45 10.65
N VAL A 105 3.41 -11.33 9.93
CA VAL A 105 4.59 -11.08 9.09
C VAL A 105 5.82 -10.85 9.95
N ASN A 106 6.87 -11.63 9.68
CA ASN A 106 8.16 -11.50 10.36
C ASN A 106 9.01 -10.45 9.64
N SER A 107 9.45 -9.44 10.38
CA SER A 107 10.35 -8.40 9.87
C SER A 107 11.59 -8.34 10.76
N THR A 108 12.76 -8.38 10.15
CA THR A 108 14.04 -8.25 10.85
C THR A 108 14.72 -6.95 10.45
N TYR A 109 15.38 -6.30 11.40
CA TYR A 109 16.17 -5.10 11.19
C TYR A 109 17.57 -5.30 11.76
N SER A 110 18.58 -5.10 10.93
CA SER A 110 19.98 -5.12 11.32
C SER A 110 20.56 -3.72 11.13
N TYR A 111 20.84 -3.06 12.25
CA TYR A 111 21.46 -1.74 12.24
C TYR A 111 22.95 -1.84 11.86
N PHE A 112 23.38 -0.96 10.96
CA PHE A 112 24.80 -0.72 10.68
C PHE A 112 25.05 0.77 10.64
N GLU A 113 26.14 1.22 11.24
CA GLU A 113 26.50 2.64 11.26
C GLU A 113 26.62 3.17 9.81
N PRO A 114 25.91 4.27 9.48
CA PRO A 114 25.97 4.84 8.15
C PRO A 114 27.35 5.42 7.87
N GLU A 115 27.79 5.36 6.62
CA GLU A 115 29.06 5.95 6.19
C GLU A 115 28.82 7.29 5.53
N THR A 116 29.36 8.35 6.11
CA THR A 116 29.30 9.70 5.54
C THR A 116 30.58 10.00 4.77
N LYS A 117 30.45 10.39 3.52
CA LYS A 117 31.53 10.87 2.64
C LYS A 117 31.34 12.37 2.40
N PRO A 118 31.91 13.26 3.25
CA PRO A 118 31.64 14.70 3.20
C PRO A 118 32.01 15.33 1.85
N ASP A 119 33.14 14.92 1.28
CA ASP A 119 33.65 15.45 -0.01
C ASP A 119 32.71 15.15 -1.19
N GLN A 120 31.95 14.05 -1.08
CA GLN A 120 30.97 13.63 -2.10
C GLN A 120 29.55 14.09 -1.76
N LYS A 121 29.35 14.77 -0.62
CA LYS A 121 28.03 15.10 -0.04
C LYS A 121 27.10 13.88 -0.01
N LEU A 122 27.66 12.70 0.28
CA LEU A 122 26.97 11.41 0.20
C LEU A 122 26.94 10.72 1.56
N THR A 123 25.76 10.28 1.98
CA THR A 123 25.57 9.41 3.15
C THR A 123 25.06 8.05 2.68
N ILE A 124 25.80 6.99 3.02
CA ILE A 124 25.47 5.60 2.65
C ILE A 124 24.80 4.93 3.84
N ILE A 125 23.51 4.62 3.70
CA ILE A 125 22.75 3.85 4.69
C ILE A 125 23.11 2.37 4.52
N LYS A 126 23.67 1.76 5.57
CA LYS A 126 24.10 0.35 5.57
C LYS A 126 23.12 -0.58 6.28
N SER A 127 22.22 -0.05 7.10
CA SER A 127 21.20 -0.83 7.79
C SER A 127 20.38 -1.67 6.81
N LYS A 128 20.07 -2.91 7.20
CA LYS A 128 19.30 -3.85 6.37
C LYS A 128 17.99 -4.20 7.06
N SER A 129 16.92 -4.20 6.29
CA SER A 129 15.63 -4.75 6.70
C SER A 129 15.33 -5.96 5.82
N SER A 130 14.76 -7.01 6.40
CA SER A 130 14.19 -8.13 5.65
C SER A 130 12.78 -8.41 6.13
N VAL A 131 11.92 -8.81 5.21
CA VAL A 131 10.56 -9.24 5.48
C VAL A 131 10.38 -10.64 4.93
N GLU A 132 9.98 -11.56 5.81
CA GLU A 132 9.69 -12.94 5.44
C GLU A 132 8.18 -13.15 5.48
N LEU A 133 7.66 -13.60 4.34
CA LEU A 133 6.25 -13.86 4.12
C LEU A 133 6.12 -15.24 3.50
N ASP A 134 5.64 -16.21 4.29
CA ASP A 134 5.43 -17.56 3.77
C ASP A 134 4.25 -17.61 2.78
N ASN A 135 4.18 -18.70 2.01
CA ASN A 135 3.17 -18.85 0.96
C ASN A 135 1.73 -18.85 1.48
N ALA A 136 1.49 -19.45 2.65
CA ALA A 136 0.14 -19.53 3.21
C ALA A 136 -0.33 -18.14 3.65
N LEU A 137 0.55 -17.36 4.28
CA LEU A 137 0.27 -16.00 4.70
C LEU A 137 0.14 -15.04 3.51
N MET A 138 0.96 -15.23 2.47
CA MET A 138 0.85 -14.49 1.21
C MET A 138 -0.52 -14.72 0.55
N GLU A 139 -0.99 -15.96 0.51
CA GLU A 139 -2.31 -16.31 -0.01
C GLU A 139 -3.44 -15.73 0.84
N GLU A 140 -3.35 -15.84 2.17
CA GLU A 140 -4.30 -15.23 3.11
C GLU A 140 -4.44 -13.72 2.89
N ILE A 141 -3.32 -13.00 2.86
CA ILE A 141 -3.28 -11.55 2.66
C ILE A 141 -3.88 -11.18 1.30
N SER A 142 -3.46 -11.86 0.23
CA SER A 142 -3.94 -11.56 -1.11
C SER A 142 -5.44 -11.85 -1.30
N ASN A 143 -5.97 -12.90 -0.68
CA ASN A 143 -7.40 -13.19 -0.70
C ASN A 143 -8.21 -12.09 0.01
N LYS A 144 -7.72 -11.61 1.16
CA LYS A 144 -8.35 -10.48 1.89
C LYS A 144 -8.31 -9.18 1.09
N ILE A 145 -7.19 -8.88 0.43
CA ILE A 145 -7.07 -7.72 -0.47
C ILE A 145 -8.04 -7.84 -1.65
N THR A 146 -8.18 -9.02 -2.23
CA THR A 146 -9.12 -9.29 -3.32
C THR A 146 -10.57 -9.07 -2.87
N ALA A 147 -10.91 -9.45 -1.63
CA ALA A 147 -12.22 -9.19 -1.05
C ALA A 147 -12.46 -7.68 -0.86
N LEU A 148 -11.48 -6.94 -0.31
CA LEU A 148 -11.56 -5.48 -0.17
C LEU A 148 -11.81 -4.79 -1.51
N ARG A 149 -11.08 -5.21 -2.56
CA ARG A 149 -11.24 -4.69 -3.92
C ARG A 149 -12.64 -4.94 -4.48
N LYS A 150 -13.19 -6.15 -4.28
CA LYS A 150 -14.56 -6.48 -4.72
C LYS A 150 -15.59 -5.56 -4.07
N ASN A 151 -15.44 -5.25 -2.78
CA ASN A 151 -16.35 -4.34 -2.09
C ASN A 151 -16.35 -2.95 -2.72
N ILE A 152 -15.18 -2.42 -3.11
CA ILE A 152 -15.08 -1.13 -3.81
C ILE A 152 -15.83 -1.15 -5.15
N ILE A 153 -15.62 -2.19 -5.95
CA ILE A 153 -16.24 -2.31 -7.29
C ILE A 153 -17.76 -2.48 -7.17
N THR A 154 -18.25 -3.27 -6.21
CA THR A 154 -19.69 -3.49 -6.02
C THR A 154 -20.41 -2.22 -5.57
N ILE A 155 -19.80 -1.39 -4.73
CA ILE A 155 -20.37 -0.10 -4.31
C ILE A 155 -20.52 0.86 -5.50
N SER A 156 -19.63 0.82 -6.49
CA SER A 156 -19.69 1.68 -7.68
C SER A 156 -20.78 1.31 -8.70
N ALA A 157 -21.42 0.15 -8.55
CA ALA A 157 -22.42 -0.38 -9.49
C ALA A 157 -23.88 -0.20 -9.04
N SER A 158 -24.10 0.42 -7.88
CA SER A 158 -25.41 0.66 -7.23
C SER A 158 -25.62 2.15 -7.00
#